data_AF-A0A3D5DUM0-F1
#
_entry.id   AF-A0A3D5DUM0-F1
#
_cell.length_a   1.000
_cell.length_b   1.000
_cell.length_c   1.000
_cell.angle_alpha   90.00
_cell.angle_beta   90.00
_cell.angle_gamma   90.00
#
_symmetry.space_group_name_H-M   'P 1'
#
loop_
_entity.id
_entity.type
_entity.pdbx_description
1 polymer ?
#
loop_
_entity_poly.entity_id
_entity_poly.type
_entity_poly.pdbx_seq_one_letter_code
_entity_poly.pdbx_strand_id
1 'polypeptide(L)'
;MRYRLMATYRGVPYEVGVGPSNTDVVLFAACPPPEELGFEPATGHWRKAVIRAEIDAMWESRPVGVFRGEPCIVLDDLGERLHIAYLGTDADRAAHLGYWQVDRGVFELLTAREEVTGLTEERVDRPLRWTEHAAGAAAAPAYPYGTAPWPVIAAASAPPPPSPPPPLSAPPADDALDPPAAAGKWPDAAPAGIHPPDAAPAGIHPAATPSGDIPSFPNGTSPQAGPGQPGPASQADSIPAGAGPAADLGGRAGRRQRVPTREIFCELADLASIPRSAYALETEIDGAMCLLPMPEGFEVFIAADGARHEVRSFADEEAAYFYMFGVLAAEAIRNGSLAPTVGAAHLPGAGI
;
A
#
# COMPACT_ATOMS: atom_id res chain seq x y z
N MET A 1 4.57 16.59 1.11
CA MET A 1 3.15 16.47 1.51
C MET A 1 2.65 15.11 1.08
N ARG A 2 2.03 14.33 1.97
CA ARG A 2 1.51 13.00 1.63
C ARG A 2 0.09 12.86 2.17
N TYR A 3 -0.71 12.04 1.51
CA TYR A 3 -2.00 11.62 2.04
C TYR A 3 -1.82 10.96 3.41
N ARG A 4 -2.61 11.35 4.42
CA ARG A 4 -2.53 10.79 5.78
C ARG A 4 -3.92 10.64 6.37
N LEU A 5 -4.09 9.58 7.16
CA LEU A 5 -5.21 9.48 8.07
C LEU A 5 -4.82 10.12 9.41
N MET A 6 -5.70 10.95 9.95
CA MET A 6 -5.47 11.73 11.16
C MET A 6 -6.61 11.53 12.15
N ALA A 7 -6.32 11.62 13.44
CA ALA A 7 -7.32 11.65 14.49
C ALA A 7 -7.01 12.70 15.56
N THR A 8 -8.06 13.26 16.16
CA THR A 8 -7.97 14.08 17.35
C THR A 8 -8.07 13.15 18.54
N TYR A 9 -7.05 13.14 19.38
CA TYR A 9 -7.05 12.43 20.67
C TYR A 9 -6.76 13.44 21.77
N ARG A 10 -7.70 13.60 22.71
CA ARG A 10 -7.65 14.60 23.79
C ARG A 10 -7.39 16.01 23.25
N GLY A 11 -8.04 16.36 22.14
CA GLY A 11 -7.92 17.67 21.52
C GLY A 11 -6.67 17.91 20.66
N VAL A 12 -5.76 16.93 20.53
CA VAL A 12 -4.52 17.06 19.73
C VAL A 12 -4.58 16.15 18.50
N PRO A 13 -4.19 16.64 17.30
CA PRO A 13 -4.17 15.83 16.09
C PRO A 13 -2.93 14.93 16.02
N TYR A 14 -3.13 13.65 15.71
CA TYR A 14 -2.08 12.65 15.49
C TYR A 14 -2.29 11.93 14.16
N GLU A 15 -1.21 11.44 13.56
CA GLU A 15 -1.28 10.52 12.43
C GLU A 15 -1.75 9.15 12.92
N VAL A 16 -2.51 8.44 12.09
CA VAL A 16 -3.25 7.24 12.52
C VAL A 16 -3.07 6.08 11.56
N GLY A 17 -2.78 4.92 12.12
CA GLY A 17 -2.97 3.62 11.48
C GLY A 17 -4.25 2.97 12.01
N VAL A 18 -5.02 2.35 11.12
CA VAL A 18 -6.24 1.62 11.48
C VAL A 18 -6.06 0.15 11.11
N GLY A 19 -6.30 -0.73 12.07
CA GLY A 19 -6.25 -2.18 11.87
C GLY A 19 -7.41 -2.71 11.01
N PRO A 20 -7.35 -3.97 10.56
CA PRO A 20 -8.34 -4.56 9.63
C PRO A 20 -9.78 -4.56 10.17
N SER A 21 -9.91 -4.66 11.49
CA SER A 21 -11.17 -4.63 12.25
C SER A 21 -11.81 -3.23 12.29
N ASN A 22 -11.07 -2.18 11.90
CA ASN A 22 -11.46 -0.77 12.05
C ASN A 22 -11.71 -0.34 13.52
N THR A 23 -11.45 -1.23 14.49
CA THR A 23 -11.58 -0.96 15.93
C THR A 23 -10.24 -0.64 16.57
N ASP A 24 -9.17 -1.27 16.07
CA ASP A 24 -7.82 -1.09 16.54
C ASP A 24 -7.22 0.13 15.87
N VAL A 25 -6.91 1.15 16.65
CA VAL A 25 -6.36 2.40 16.15
C VAL A 25 -5.01 2.66 16.80
N VAL A 26 -4.01 2.98 16.01
CA VAL A 26 -2.66 3.32 16.48
C VAL A 26 -2.38 4.77 16.14
N LEU A 27 -2.15 5.59 17.15
CA LEU A 27 -1.71 6.97 17.01
C LEU A 27 -0.20 7.02 16.86
N PHE A 28 0.30 7.91 16.01
CA PHE A 28 1.73 8.14 15.77
C PHE A 28 2.09 9.60 16.01
N ALA A 29 3.24 9.81 16.66
CA ALA A 29 3.81 11.14 16.89
C ALA A 29 5.32 11.13 16.57
N ALA A 30 5.80 12.17 15.88
CA ALA A 30 7.22 12.30 15.53
C ALA A 30 8.10 12.69 16.73
N CYS A 31 7.54 13.50 17.63
CA CYS A 31 8.19 13.94 18.87
C CYS A 31 7.52 13.28 20.08
N PRO A 32 8.23 13.12 21.22
CA PRO A 32 7.66 12.59 22.45
C PRO A 32 6.42 13.39 22.88
N PRO A 33 5.23 12.77 22.96
CA PRO A 33 4.06 13.38 23.57
C PRO A 33 4.21 13.44 25.10
N PRO A 34 3.36 14.22 25.81
CA PRO A 34 3.31 14.20 27.26
C PRO A 34 3.17 12.78 27.83
N GLU A 35 3.93 12.46 28.87
CA GLU A 35 4.01 11.09 29.43
C GLU A 35 2.65 10.58 29.90
N GLU A 36 1.75 11.47 30.33
CA GLU A 36 0.39 11.14 30.81
C GLU A 36 -0.52 10.60 29.70
N LEU A 37 -0.12 10.75 28.43
CA LEU A 37 -0.80 10.16 27.30
C LEU A 37 -0.44 8.68 27.13
N GLY A 38 0.68 8.22 27.70
CA GLY A 38 1.12 6.83 27.64
C GLY A 38 1.42 6.38 26.20
N PHE A 39 2.19 7.18 25.47
CA PHE A 39 2.79 6.76 24.21
C PHE A 39 4.06 5.96 24.49
N GLU A 40 4.30 4.94 23.68
CA GLU A 40 5.50 4.12 23.74
C GLU A 40 6.49 4.54 22.65
N PRO A 41 7.79 4.61 22.96
CA PRO A 41 8.80 4.87 21.94
C PRO A 41 8.91 3.68 20.99
N ALA A 42 9.05 3.98 19.71
CA ALA A 42 9.36 3.03 18.65
C ALA A 42 10.43 3.65 17.72
N THR A 43 10.93 2.91 16.74
CA THR A 43 12.06 3.35 15.90
C THR A 43 11.77 4.67 15.18
N GLY A 44 12.31 5.78 15.70
CA GLY A 44 12.18 7.13 15.12
C GLY A 44 10.82 7.82 15.31
N HIS A 45 9.93 7.28 16.14
CA HIS A 45 8.59 7.84 16.40
C HIS A 45 7.99 7.27 17.70
N TRP A 46 6.89 7.85 18.14
CA TRP A 46 6.12 7.41 19.31
C TRP A 46 4.78 6.86 18.84
N ARG A 47 4.31 5.78 19.46
CA ARG A 47 3.04 5.15 19.11
C ARG A 47 2.16 4.89 20.33
N LYS A 48 0.85 4.88 20.12
CA LYS A 48 -0.11 4.49 21.15
C LYS A 48 -1.26 3.72 20.52
N ALA A 49 -1.52 2.50 21.00
CA ALA A 49 -2.77 1.81 20.71
C ALA A 49 -3.90 2.45 21.51
N VAL A 50 -4.98 2.80 20.83
CA VAL A 50 -6.22 3.32 21.39
C VAL A 50 -7.39 2.58 20.74
N ILE A 51 -8.50 2.48 21.47
CA ILE A 51 -9.75 2.01 20.86
C ILE A 51 -10.43 3.18 20.16
N ARG A 52 -11.22 2.89 19.11
CA ARG A 52 -11.93 3.93 18.36
C ARG A 52 -12.81 4.85 19.22
N ALA A 53 -13.34 4.36 20.34
CA ALA A 53 -14.16 5.15 21.27
C ALA A 53 -13.39 6.25 22.02
N GLU A 54 -12.06 6.19 22.06
CA GLU A 54 -11.20 7.18 22.73
C GLU A 54 -10.83 8.36 21.82
N ILE A 55 -11.21 8.29 20.54
CA ILE A 55 -10.89 9.30 19.52
C ILE A 55 -12.03 10.30 19.39
N ASP A 56 -11.69 11.59 19.44
CA ASP A 56 -12.65 12.69 19.37
C ASP A 56 -13.15 12.91 17.93
N ALA A 57 -12.24 12.79 16.94
CA ALA A 57 -12.54 12.96 15.52
C ALA A 57 -11.54 12.18 14.66
N MET A 58 -11.93 11.75 13.46
CA MET A 58 -11.02 11.18 12.46
C MET A 58 -11.26 11.85 11.10
N TRP A 59 -10.20 12.11 10.36
CA TRP A 59 -10.26 12.75 9.03
C TRP A 59 -9.07 12.34 8.18
N GLU A 60 -9.23 12.48 6.87
CA GLU A 60 -8.15 12.36 5.91
C GLU A 60 -7.55 13.74 5.68
N SER A 61 -6.22 13.86 5.78
CA SER A 61 -5.47 15.00 5.26
C SER A 61 -5.06 14.68 3.83
N ARG A 62 -5.71 15.34 2.87
CA ARG A 62 -5.56 15.12 1.43
C ARG A 62 -4.82 16.30 0.82
N PRO A 63 -3.54 16.16 0.48
CA PRO A 63 -2.84 17.20 -0.27
C PRO A 63 -3.40 17.23 -1.70
N VAL A 64 -4.04 18.34 -2.08
CA VAL A 64 -4.67 18.54 -3.39
C VAL A 64 -4.03 19.72 -4.10
N GLY A 65 -4.12 19.73 -5.43
CA GLY A 65 -3.58 20.79 -6.27
C GLY A 65 -4.20 20.80 -7.66
N VAL A 66 -3.61 21.59 -8.54
CA VAL A 66 -4.02 21.74 -9.94
C VAL A 66 -2.84 21.44 -10.85
N PHE A 67 -2.99 20.40 -11.68
CA PHE A 67 -2.03 20.02 -12.70
C PHE A 67 -2.61 20.35 -14.09
N ARG A 68 -1.94 21.27 -14.81
CA ARG A 68 -2.33 21.69 -16.17
C ARG A 68 -3.82 22.07 -16.32
N GLY A 69 -4.37 22.69 -15.27
CA GLY A 69 -5.76 23.16 -15.22
C GLY A 69 -6.78 22.17 -14.67
N GLU A 70 -6.37 20.94 -14.34
CA GLU A 70 -7.25 19.93 -13.74
C GLU A 70 -6.93 19.66 -12.27
N PRO A 71 -7.94 19.35 -11.44
CA PRO A 71 -7.73 18.97 -10.04
C PRO A 71 -7.01 17.62 -9.92
N CYS A 72 -6.05 17.55 -9.03
CA CYS A 72 -5.31 16.33 -8.70
C CYS A 72 -5.11 16.19 -7.18
N ILE A 73 -4.95 14.95 -6.73
CA ILE A 73 -4.47 14.64 -5.37
C ILE A 73 -3.02 14.21 -5.43
N VAL A 74 -2.21 14.66 -4.48
CA VAL A 74 -0.82 14.23 -4.31
C VAL A 74 -0.81 12.94 -3.49
N LEU A 75 -0.35 11.85 -4.10
CA LEU A 75 -0.17 10.56 -3.44
C LEU A 75 1.14 10.56 -2.65
N ASP A 76 2.21 11.05 -3.27
CA ASP A 76 3.53 11.13 -2.64
C ASP A 76 4.35 12.35 -3.11
N ASP A 77 5.25 12.80 -2.25
CA ASP A 77 6.14 13.93 -2.47
C ASP A 77 7.59 13.46 -2.41
N LEU A 78 8.18 13.31 -3.60
CA LEU A 78 9.52 12.77 -3.82
C LEU A 78 10.58 13.89 -3.91
N GLY A 79 10.28 15.07 -3.38
CA GLY A 79 11.13 16.26 -3.45
C GLY A 79 10.86 17.07 -4.73
N GLU A 80 11.65 16.83 -5.77
CA GLU A 80 11.52 17.54 -7.07
C GLU A 80 10.35 17.04 -7.92
N ARG A 81 9.74 15.93 -7.52
CA ARG A 81 8.63 15.30 -8.23
C ARG A 81 7.48 14.99 -7.31
N LEU A 82 6.28 15.09 -7.85
CA LEU A 82 5.06 14.66 -7.19
C LEU A 82 4.49 13.45 -7.93
N HIS A 83 4.11 12.44 -7.15
CA HIS A 83 3.23 11.38 -7.62
C HIS A 83 1.80 11.83 -7.36
N ILE A 84 1.03 12.01 -8.43
CA ILE A 84 -0.33 12.56 -8.37
C ILE A 84 -1.35 11.59 -8.99
N ALA A 85 -2.58 11.66 -8.50
CA ALA A 85 -3.73 11.00 -9.13
C ALA A 85 -4.74 12.04 -9.63
N TYR A 86 -5.33 11.74 -10.77
CA TYR A 86 -6.37 12.56 -11.40
C TYR A 86 -7.67 12.49 -10.58
N LEU A 87 -8.25 13.64 -10.23
CA LEU A 87 -9.53 13.69 -9.50
C LEU A 87 -10.75 13.83 -10.43
N GLY A 88 -10.55 14.02 -11.73
CA GLY A 88 -11.64 14.05 -12.69
C GLY A 88 -12.12 12.64 -13.08
N THR A 89 -13.16 12.58 -13.89
CA THR A 89 -13.83 11.33 -14.30
C THR A 89 -13.63 10.99 -15.78
N ASP A 90 -13.06 11.91 -16.56
CA ASP A 90 -12.85 11.76 -18.01
C ASP A 90 -11.50 11.08 -18.31
N ALA A 91 -11.56 9.85 -18.82
CA ALA A 91 -10.41 9.04 -19.19
C ALA A 91 -9.62 9.62 -20.38
N ASP A 92 -10.32 10.16 -21.38
CA ASP A 92 -9.69 10.73 -22.57
C ASP A 92 -8.93 12.01 -22.20
N ARG A 93 -9.49 12.78 -21.27
CA ARG A 93 -8.84 13.95 -20.68
C ARG A 93 -7.59 13.57 -19.89
N ALA A 94 -7.69 12.56 -19.02
CA ALA A 94 -6.55 12.07 -18.24
C ALA A 94 -5.39 11.62 -19.16
N ALA A 95 -5.70 10.85 -20.21
CA ALA A 95 -4.72 10.39 -21.19
C ALA A 95 -4.06 11.55 -21.95
N HIS A 96 -4.82 12.57 -22.37
CA HIS A 96 -4.26 13.77 -23.03
C HIS A 96 -3.30 14.56 -22.13
N LEU A 97 -3.52 14.51 -20.82
CA LEU A 97 -2.66 15.18 -19.84
C LEU A 97 -1.41 14.37 -19.49
N GLY A 98 -1.33 13.12 -19.97
CA GLY A 98 -0.20 12.21 -19.78
C GLY A 98 -0.35 11.30 -18.57
N TYR A 99 -1.51 11.27 -17.91
CA TYR A 99 -1.76 10.26 -16.89
C TYR A 99 -1.87 8.88 -17.54
N TRP A 100 -1.42 7.85 -16.84
CA TRP A 100 -1.65 6.47 -17.22
C TRP A 100 -2.67 5.82 -16.29
N GLN A 101 -3.44 4.89 -16.84
CA GLN A 101 -4.45 4.17 -16.08
C GLN A 101 -3.80 3.02 -15.31
N VAL A 102 -3.88 3.05 -13.97
CA VAL A 102 -3.39 1.96 -13.11
C VAL A 102 -4.49 0.94 -12.78
N ASP A 103 -5.73 1.41 -12.72
CA ASP A 103 -6.94 0.60 -12.54
C ASP A 103 -8.13 1.27 -13.25
N ARG A 104 -9.26 0.58 -13.36
CA ARG A 104 -10.47 1.09 -14.00
C ARG A 104 -10.94 2.40 -13.34
N GLY A 105 -10.76 3.53 -14.03
CA GLY A 105 -11.11 4.85 -13.51
C GLY A 105 -10.07 5.50 -12.60
N VAL A 106 -8.90 4.88 -12.39
CA VAL A 106 -7.80 5.43 -11.58
C VAL A 106 -6.63 5.76 -12.49
N PHE A 107 -6.26 7.04 -12.52
CA PHE A 107 -5.22 7.57 -13.39
C PHE A 107 -4.16 8.28 -12.57
N GLU A 108 -2.89 7.93 -12.80
CA GLU A 108 -1.75 8.43 -12.04
C GLU A 108 -0.67 9.03 -12.95
N LEU A 109 0.13 9.93 -12.39
CA LEU A 109 1.23 10.61 -13.08
C LEU A 109 2.35 10.96 -12.10
N LEU A 110 3.61 10.80 -12.54
CA LEU A 110 4.77 11.42 -11.92
C LEU A 110 5.14 12.68 -12.69
N THR A 111 5.04 13.82 -12.04
CA THR A 111 5.32 15.13 -12.64
C THR A 111 6.32 15.93 -11.81
N ALA A 112 6.94 16.93 -12.43
CA ALA A 112 7.76 17.91 -11.70
C ALA A 112 6.88 18.68 -10.70
N ARG A 113 7.42 18.99 -9.52
CA ARG A 113 6.68 19.63 -8.43
C ARG A 113 6.10 20.98 -8.86
N GLU A 114 6.87 21.74 -9.64
CA GLU A 114 6.51 23.09 -10.11
C GLU A 114 5.35 23.09 -11.11
N GLU A 115 5.06 21.95 -11.77
CA GLU A 115 3.90 21.82 -12.66
C GLU A 115 2.56 21.71 -11.90
N VAL A 116 2.61 21.39 -10.60
CA VAL A 116 1.43 21.31 -9.75
C VAL A 116 1.31 22.60 -8.94
N THR A 117 0.23 23.32 -9.19
CA THR A 117 -0.04 24.63 -8.56
C THR A 117 -1.18 24.52 -7.56
N GLY A 118 -1.35 25.54 -6.71
CA GLY A 118 -2.47 25.58 -5.75
C GLY A 118 -2.44 24.44 -4.72
N LEU A 119 -1.24 23.96 -4.38
CA LEU A 119 -1.07 22.91 -3.38
C LEU A 119 -1.64 23.35 -2.02
N THR A 120 -2.64 22.60 -1.55
CA THR A 120 -3.32 22.83 -0.27
C THR A 120 -3.60 21.49 0.41
N GLU A 121 -3.72 21.48 1.74
CA GLU A 121 -4.15 20.30 2.48
C GLU A 121 -5.65 20.42 2.77
N GLU A 122 -6.45 19.56 2.13
CA GLU A 122 -7.87 19.45 2.39
C GLU A 122 -8.12 18.45 3.53
N ARG A 123 -8.94 18.86 4.49
CA ARG A 123 -9.44 17.98 5.55
C ARG A 123 -10.77 17.38 5.11
N VAL A 124 -10.81 16.06 4.96
CA VAL A 124 -12.05 15.32 4.68
C VAL A 124 -12.43 14.51 5.91
N ASP A 125 -13.48 14.92 6.61
CA ASP A 125 -13.91 14.23 7.83
C ASP A 125 -14.39 12.81 7.51
N ARG A 126 -13.87 11.84 8.27
CA ARG A 126 -14.29 10.45 8.24
C ARG A 126 -15.29 10.24 9.38
N PRO A 127 -16.54 9.86 9.10
CA PRO A 127 -17.50 9.62 10.17
C PRO A 127 -16.96 8.55 11.13
N LEU A 128 -16.89 8.89 12.42
CA LEU A 128 -16.44 7.99 13.47
C LEU A 128 -17.39 6.81 13.69
N ARG A 129 -18.69 7.07 13.46
CA ARG A 129 -19.73 6.05 13.41
C ARG A 129 -19.88 5.55 11.99
N TRP A 130 -19.30 4.40 11.70
CA TRP A 130 -20.05 3.45 10.87
C TRP A 130 -21.18 2.99 11.78
N THR A 131 -22.30 3.72 11.76
CA THR A 131 -23.52 3.14 12.32
C THR A 131 -23.68 1.83 11.57
N GLU A 132 -23.96 0.76 12.32
CA GLU A 132 -24.73 -0.36 11.81
C GLU A 132 -25.62 0.17 10.69
N HIS A 133 -25.33 -0.24 9.45
CA HIS A 133 -26.37 -0.20 8.46
C HIS A 133 -27.46 -1.06 9.09
N ALA A 134 -28.46 -0.40 9.65
CA ALA A 134 -29.53 -1.03 10.38
C ALA A 134 -30.01 -2.19 9.51
N ALA A 135 -29.98 -3.39 10.08
CA ALA A 135 -30.71 -4.55 9.61
C ALA A 135 -32.22 -4.29 9.73
N GLY A 136 -32.70 -3.27 9.00
CA GLY A 136 -33.97 -2.60 9.24
C GLY A 136 -34.38 -1.65 8.11
N ALA A 137 -33.99 -1.94 6.87
CA ALA A 137 -34.72 -1.47 5.69
C ALA A 137 -34.47 -2.47 4.57
N ALA A 138 -35.51 -3.22 4.21
CA ALA A 138 -35.49 -4.16 3.11
C ALA A 138 -35.17 -3.43 1.79
N ALA A 139 -33.90 -3.41 1.42
CA ALA A 139 -33.48 -3.15 0.05
C ALA A 139 -33.65 -4.46 -0.71
N ALA A 140 -34.75 -4.55 -1.46
CA ALA A 140 -34.97 -5.62 -2.41
C ALA A 140 -33.78 -5.71 -3.38
N PRO A 141 -33.16 -6.89 -3.58
CA PRO A 141 -32.18 -7.05 -4.64
C PRO A 141 -32.92 -7.04 -5.99
N ALA A 142 -32.78 -5.95 -6.74
CA ALA A 142 -33.14 -5.91 -8.15
C ALA A 142 -32.04 -6.61 -8.96
N TYR A 143 -32.05 -7.94 -8.97
CA TYR A 143 -31.37 -8.75 -9.99
C TYR A 143 -32.40 -9.15 -11.05
N PRO A 144 -32.17 -8.84 -12.34
CA PRO A 144 -33.05 -9.25 -13.42
C PRO A 144 -32.55 -10.58 -13.99
N TYR A 145 -32.66 -11.71 -13.29
CA TYR A 145 -32.63 -13.03 -13.92
C TYR A 145 -33.37 -14.07 -13.06
N GLY A 146 -34.11 -14.94 -13.76
CA GLY A 146 -35.24 -15.72 -13.27
C GLY A 146 -35.02 -16.61 -12.04
N THR A 147 -36.07 -16.66 -11.23
CA THR A 147 -36.34 -17.64 -10.17
C THR A 147 -36.54 -19.04 -10.74
N ALA A 148 -35.81 -20.02 -10.20
CA ALA A 148 -36.22 -21.42 -10.18
C ALA A 148 -36.22 -21.91 -8.72
N PRO A 149 -37.29 -22.56 -8.23
CA PRO A 149 -37.43 -22.95 -6.84
C PRO A 149 -36.69 -24.26 -6.54
N TRP A 150 -35.71 -24.22 -5.64
CA TRP A 150 -35.15 -25.42 -5.02
C TRP A 150 -35.88 -25.70 -3.69
N PRO A 151 -36.23 -26.96 -3.39
CA PRO A 151 -36.95 -27.28 -2.16
C PRO A 151 -36.03 -27.17 -0.93
N VAL A 152 -36.55 -26.52 0.11
CA VAL A 152 -35.96 -26.45 1.45
C VAL A 152 -36.00 -27.85 2.05
N ILE A 153 -34.82 -28.47 2.25
CA ILE A 153 -34.69 -29.65 3.10
C ILE A 153 -34.69 -29.17 4.55
N ALA A 154 -35.60 -29.74 5.34
CA ALA A 154 -35.75 -29.46 6.77
C ALA A 154 -34.45 -29.72 7.54
N ALA A 155 -34.10 -28.78 8.40
CA ALA A 155 -32.98 -28.89 9.33
C ALA A 155 -33.14 -30.12 10.23
N ALA A 156 -32.25 -31.10 10.04
CA ALA A 156 -32.05 -32.18 11.00
C ALA A 156 -31.31 -31.62 12.22
N SER A 157 -31.82 -31.97 13.40
CA SER A 157 -31.30 -31.54 14.71
C SER A 157 -29.82 -31.89 14.89
N ALA A 158 -29.03 -30.90 15.33
CA ALA A 158 -27.64 -31.11 15.72
C ALA A 158 -27.52 -32.06 16.93
N PRO A 159 -26.50 -32.94 16.99
CA PRO A 159 -26.22 -33.76 18.17
C PRO A 159 -25.64 -32.91 19.32
N PRO A 160 -25.84 -33.32 20.59
CA PRO A 160 -25.31 -32.60 21.76
C PRO A 160 -23.78 -32.67 21.83
N PRO A 161 -23.13 -31.67 22.46
CA PRO A 161 -21.67 -31.62 22.59
C PRO A 161 -21.12 -32.74 23.51
N PRO A 162 -19.89 -33.23 23.27
CA PRO A 162 -19.26 -34.22 24.13
C PRO A 162 -18.88 -33.65 25.50
N SER A 163 -18.98 -34.49 26.54
CA SER A 163 -18.65 -34.15 27.92
C SER A 163 -17.16 -33.83 28.14
N PRO A 164 -16.82 -32.96 29.10
CA PRO A 164 -15.43 -32.63 29.40
C PRO A 164 -14.66 -33.81 30.04
N PRO A 165 -13.34 -33.92 29.80
CA PRO A 165 -12.51 -34.95 30.40
C PRO A 165 -12.27 -34.73 31.92
N PRO A 166 -11.98 -35.79 32.68
CA PRO A 166 -11.70 -35.70 34.11
C PRO A 166 -10.37 -34.98 34.41
N PRO A 167 -10.23 -34.34 35.58
CA PRO A 167 -9.03 -33.60 35.94
C PRO A 167 -7.83 -34.55 36.16
N LEU A 168 -6.72 -34.23 35.52
CA LEU A 168 -5.41 -34.86 35.72
C LEU A 168 -4.87 -34.53 37.12
N SER A 169 -4.44 -35.57 37.83
CA SER A 169 -3.81 -35.48 39.14
C SER A 169 -2.51 -34.66 39.12
N ALA A 170 -2.36 -33.79 40.10
CA ALA A 170 -1.16 -32.99 40.33
C ALA A 170 0.05 -33.87 40.72
N PRO A 171 1.26 -33.58 40.23
CA PRO A 171 2.49 -34.15 40.76
C PRO A 171 2.91 -33.48 42.09
N PRO A 172 3.64 -34.20 42.95
CA PRO A 172 4.05 -33.72 44.27
C PRO A 172 5.14 -32.63 44.20
N ALA A 173 5.13 -31.78 45.22
CA ALA A 173 6.07 -30.70 45.45
C ALA A 173 7.46 -31.23 45.81
N ASP A 174 8.47 -30.76 45.08
CA ASP A 174 9.88 -30.86 45.49
C ASP A 174 10.46 -29.46 45.73
N ASP A 175 11.03 -29.38 46.93
CA ASP A 175 12.00 -28.50 47.55
C ASP A 175 12.38 -27.11 47.01
N ALA A 176 12.37 -26.22 47.99
CA ALA A 176 12.87 -24.86 48.03
C ALA A 176 14.37 -24.74 47.73
N LEU A 177 14.73 -23.69 46.98
CA LEU A 177 16.01 -22.99 47.11
C LEU A 177 15.80 -21.48 46.91
N ASP A 178 16.29 -20.72 47.89
CA ASP A 178 16.26 -19.26 48.02
C ASP A 178 16.91 -18.48 46.86
N PRO A 179 16.51 -17.21 46.63
CA PRO A 179 17.17 -16.28 45.71
C PRO A 179 18.30 -15.48 46.41
N PRO A 180 19.45 -15.23 45.75
CA PRO A 180 20.34 -14.16 46.19
C PRO A 180 19.96 -12.82 45.56
N ALA A 181 19.74 -11.86 46.45
CA ALA A 181 19.71 -10.42 46.18
C ALA A 181 21.05 -9.94 45.59
N ALA A 182 20.97 -9.07 44.57
CA ALA A 182 22.07 -8.17 44.24
C ALA A 182 21.52 -6.84 43.71
N ALA A 183 21.71 -5.81 44.54
CA ALA A 183 21.46 -4.42 44.26
C ALA A 183 22.41 -3.90 43.17
N GLY A 184 21.87 -3.08 42.26
CA GLY A 184 22.64 -2.32 41.28
C GLY A 184 21.99 -0.97 41.03
N LYS A 185 22.21 -0.02 41.95
CA LYS A 185 21.97 1.41 41.73
C LYS A 185 22.82 1.89 40.56
N TRP A 186 22.23 2.58 39.59
CA TRP A 186 22.95 3.44 38.65
C TRP A 186 22.54 4.90 38.88
N PRO A 187 23.49 5.85 38.81
CA PRO A 187 23.32 7.19 39.36
C PRO A 187 22.56 8.15 38.44
N ASP A 188 21.87 9.08 39.08
CA ASP A 188 21.39 10.35 38.54
C ASP A 188 22.50 11.10 37.79
N ALA A 189 22.18 11.55 36.57
CA ALA A 189 22.88 12.65 35.92
C ALA A 189 21.85 13.56 35.23
N ALA A 190 21.53 14.66 35.92
CA ALA A 190 20.76 15.78 35.38
C ALA A 190 21.55 16.54 34.29
N PRO A 191 20.85 17.24 33.37
CA PRO A 191 21.45 17.84 32.19
C PRO A 191 22.06 19.22 32.48
N ALA A 192 23.23 19.48 31.89
CA ALA A 192 23.80 20.82 31.77
C ALA A 192 23.08 21.59 30.64
N GLY A 193 22.64 22.81 30.96
CA GLY A 193 21.83 23.65 30.09
C GLY A 193 22.57 24.24 28.90
N ILE A 194 21.79 24.56 27.86
CA ILE A 194 22.13 25.56 26.85
C ILE A 194 20.90 26.44 26.66
N HIS A 195 21.09 27.73 26.91
CA HIS A 195 20.13 28.82 26.77
C HIS A 195 19.67 29.01 25.31
N PRO A 196 18.44 29.50 25.07
CA PRO A 196 18.03 30.07 23.79
C PRO A 196 18.42 31.56 23.71
N PRO A 197 18.80 32.10 22.54
CA PRO A 197 18.76 33.54 22.33
C PRO A 197 17.34 33.97 21.94
N ASP A 198 16.77 34.76 22.83
CA ASP A 198 15.66 35.68 22.66
C ASP A 198 16.09 36.85 21.76
N ALA A 199 15.30 37.19 20.73
CA ALA A 199 15.30 38.51 20.08
C ALA A 199 14.14 38.64 19.09
N ALA A 200 13.00 39.13 19.58
CA ALA A 200 12.16 40.03 18.79
C ALA A 200 12.88 41.39 18.63
N PRO A 201 12.51 42.19 17.63
CA PRO A 201 11.78 43.40 18.03
C PRO A 201 10.62 43.79 17.10
N ALA A 202 9.73 44.55 17.71
CA ALA A 202 8.53 45.14 17.16
C ALA A 202 8.78 46.21 16.08
N GLY A 203 7.93 46.17 15.04
CA GLY A 203 7.10 47.26 14.51
C GLY A 203 7.72 48.61 14.15
N ILE A 204 7.70 48.94 12.84
CA ILE A 204 7.41 50.29 12.31
C ILE A 204 6.67 50.16 10.96
N HIS A 205 5.42 50.64 10.90
CA HIS A 205 4.77 51.22 9.71
C HIS A 205 4.75 52.76 9.90
N PRO A 206 4.37 53.64 8.94
CA PRO A 206 4.02 53.47 7.51
C PRO A 206 4.73 54.49 6.57
N ALA A 207 4.56 54.38 5.23
CA ALA A 207 4.23 55.50 4.33
C ALA A 207 4.23 55.12 2.82
N ALA A 208 3.10 55.43 2.17
CA ALA A 208 2.93 56.04 0.84
C ALA A 208 3.53 55.42 -0.45
N THR A 209 2.62 54.97 -1.32
CA THR A 209 2.61 54.98 -2.81
C THR A 209 3.05 56.34 -3.42
N PRO A 210 3.55 56.45 -4.68
CA PRO A 210 2.81 55.99 -5.88
C PRO A 210 3.60 55.60 -7.16
N SER A 211 2.83 55.00 -8.09
CA SER A 211 2.88 55.08 -9.57
C SER A 211 4.22 55.01 -10.31
N GLY A 212 4.29 54.03 -11.21
CA GLY A 212 5.24 53.99 -12.33
C GLY A 212 4.67 53.19 -13.49
N ASP A 213 4.06 53.90 -14.43
CA ASP A 213 3.61 53.44 -15.74
C ASP A 213 4.71 52.69 -16.51
N ILE A 214 4.34 51.58 -17.15
CA ILE A 214 5.10 51.05 -18.29
C ILE A 214 4.14 50.78 -19.45
N PRO A 215 4.40 51.33 -20.65
CA PRO A 215 3.47 51.32 -21.77
C PRO A 215 3.43 49.99 -22.53
N SER A 216 2.24 49.71 -23.06
CA SER A 216 1.99 48.75 -24.13
C SER A 216 2.69 49.15 -25.43
N PHE A 217 3.23 48.17 -26.16
CA PHE A 217 3.32 48.25 -27.62
C PHE A 217 2.86 46.93 -28.28
N PRO A 218 2.30 47.01 -29.50
CA PRO A 218 1.52 45.93 -30.11
C PRO A 218 2.29 45.19 -31.23
N ASN A 219 1.62 44.15 -31.74
CA ASN A 219 1.69 43.59 -33.10
C ASN A 219 2.92 42.80 -33.55
N GLY A 220 2.64 41.68 -34.21
CA GLY A 220 3.41 41.31 -35.40
C GLY A 220 3.47 39.83 -35.76
N THR A 221 2.45 39.37 -36.48
CA THR A 221 2.59 38.54 -37.70
C THR A 221 3.17 37.11 -37.59
N SER A 222 2.27 36.14 -37.70
CA SER A 222 2.50 34.86 -38.39
C SER A 222 2.91 35.09 -39.87
N PRO A 223 3.59 34.10 -40.48
CA PRO A 223 3.20 33.65 -41.81
C PRO A 223 2.83 32.17 -41.83
N GLN A 224 1.72 31.96 -42.51
CA GLN A 224 1.09 30.73 -42.93
C GLN A 224 1.77 30.15 -44.18
N ALA A 225 1.48 28.88 -44.43
CA ALA A 225 1.32 28.20 -45.72
C ALA A 225 2.51 27.46 -46.34
N GLY A 226 2.28 26.16 -46.51
CA GLY A 226 2.84 25.37 -47.61
C GLY A 226 2.55 23.88 -47.49
N PRO A 227 1.38 23.37 -47.92
CA PRO A 227 1.15 21.95 -48.17
C PRO A 227 1.40 21.62 -49.65
N GLY A 228 2.07 20.50 -49.91
CA GLY A 228 2.15 19.89 -51.23
C GLY A 228 3.07 18.67 -51.14
N GLN A 229 2.84 17.55 -51.79
CA GLN A 229 1.77 17.02 -52.62
C GLN A 229 2.13 15.52 -52.81
N PRO A 230 1.18 14.58 -52.97
CA PRO A 230 1.48 13.14 -53.00
C PRO A 230 1.59 12.56 -54.42
N GLY A 231 2.28 11.41 -54.52
CA GLY A 231 2.09 10.37 -55.55
C GLY A 231 3.38 9.91 -56.26
N PRO A 232 3.34 8.80 -57.04
CA PRO A 232 2.40 7.68 -57.06
C PRO A 232 3.06 6.28 -57.08
N ALA A 233 2.20 5.26 -57.09
CA ALA A 233 2.43 3.82 -57.08
C ALA A 233 3.04 3.23 -58.37
N SER A 234 3.64 2.04 -58.23
CA SER A 234 3.66 0.85 -59.13
C SER A 234 4.76 -0.09 -58.58
N GLN A 235 4.72 -1.41 -58.62
CA GLN A 235 3.99 -2.37 -59.42
C GLN A 235 4.13 -3.75 -58.74
N ALA A 236 3.12 -4.61 -58.93
CA ALA A 236 3.17 -6.03 -58.64
C ALA A 236 4.19 -6.74 -59.54
N ASP A 237 4.79 -7.85 -59.08
CA ASP A 237 4.57 -9.14 -59.73
C ASP A 237 5.24 -10.35 -59.03
N SER A 238 4.49 -11.46 -59.06
CA SER A 238 4.91 -12.86 -59.23
C SER A 238 5.58 -13.67 -58.09
N ILE A 239 4.86 -14.71 -57.66
CA ILE A 239 5.35 -15.95 -57.01
C ILE A 239 5.91 -16.89 -58.12
N PRO A 240 6.89 -17.78 -57.85
CA PRO A 240 6.52 -19.18 -57.63
C PRO A 240 7.33 -19.92 -56.56
N ALA A 241 6.74 -21.03 -56.10
CA ALA A 241 7.25 -21.99 -55.13
C ALA A 241 8.51 -22.74 -55.60
N GLY A 242 9.33 -23.18 -54.64
CA GLY A 242 10.45 -24.08 -54.88
C GLY A 242 11.07 -24.58 -53.58
N ALA A 243 11.25 -25.90 -53.49
CA ALA A 243 11.70 -26.69 -52.35
C ALA A 243 13.09 -26.30 -51.79
N GLY A 244 13.34 -26.64 -50.51
CA GLY A 244 14.64 -26.50 -49.82
C GLY A 244 15.73 -27.45 -50.35
N PRO A 245 16.81 -27.78 -49.60
CA PRO A 245 17.19 -27.42 -48.23
C PRO A 245 18.65 -26.87 -48.11
N ALA A 246 19.06 -26.62 -46.86
CA ALA A 246 20.43 -26.55 -46.34
C ALA A 246 21.18 -25.20 -46.31
N ALA A 247 21.61 -24.91 -45.08
CA ALA A 247 22.77 -24.14 -44.64
C ALA A 247 22.74 -22.60 -44.80
N ASP A 248 22.52 -21.91 -43.68
CA ASP A 248 23.40 -20.84 -43.20
C ASP A 248 23.12 -20.62 -41.69
N LEU A 249 24.06 -20.99 -40.81
CA LEU A 249 25.02 -20.10 -40.16
C LEU A 249 24.39 -18.87 -39.51
N GLY A 250 24.57 -18.79 -38.18
CA GLY A 250 24.59 -17.50 -37.47
C GLY A 250 23.40 -17.26 -36.56
N GLY A 251 23.48 -17.76 -35.33
CA GLY A 251 22.51 -17.41 -34.30
C GLY A 251 22.98 -17.84 -32.91
N ARG A 252 24.12 -17.30 -32.46
CA ARG A 252 24.52 -17.33 -31.04
C ARG A 252 23.51 -16.51 -30.22
N ALA A 253 22.33 -17.06 -29.97
CA ALA A 253 21.45 -16.61 -28.92
C ALA A 253 21.49 -17.68 -27.85
N GLY A 254 22.37 -17.48 -26.86
CA GLY A 254 22.36 -18.25 -25.63
C GLY A 254 20.96 -18.16 -25.04
N ARG A 255 20.19 -19.24 -25.24
CA ARG A 255 18.90 -19.46 -24.59
C ARG A 255 19.25 -19.63 -23.12
N ARG A 256 19.30 -18.52 -22.39
CA ARG A 256 19.42 -18.53 -20.93
C ARG A 256 18.39 -19.56 -20.46
N GLN A 257 18.87 -20.63 -19.84
CA GLN A 257 18.05 -21.66 -19.23
C GLN A 257 17.00 -20.90 -18.40
N ARG A 258 15.71 -21.00 -18.77
CA ARG A 258 14.66 -20.39 -17.95
C ARG A 258 14.69 -21.13 -16.63
N VAL A 259 15.02 -20.41 -15.56
CA VAL A 259 14.99 -20.93 -14.21
C VAL A 259 13.53 -21.34 -13.92
N PRO A 260 13.27 -22.55 -13.40
CA PRO A 260 11.93 -22.96 -13.01
C PRO A 260 11.31 -21.96 -12.03
N THR A 261 10.04 -21.58 -12.25
CA THR A 261 9.31 -20.61 -11.41
C THR A 261 9.32 -21.02 -9.93
N ARG A 262 9.27 -22.32 -9.66
CA ARG A 262 9.43 -22.91 -8.31
C ARG A 262 10.74 -22.50 -7.62
N GLU A 263 11.86 -22.47 -8.34
CA GLU A 263 13.15 -22.08 -7.78
C GLU A 263 13.17 -20.59 -7.45
N ILE A 264 12.65 -19.75 -8.35
CA ILE A 264 12.49 -18.31 -8.13
C ILE A 264 11.64 -18.06 -6.88
N PHE A 265 10.52 -18.76 -6.74
CA PHE A 265 9.66 -18.65 -5.56
C PHE A 265 10.40 -19.03 -4.27
N CYS A 266 11.15 -20.12 -4.28
CA CYS A 266 11.94 -20.55 -3.11
C CYS A 266 12.98 -19.49 -2.73
N GLU A 267 13.70 -18.94 -3.70
CA GLU A 267 14.68 -17.86 -3.47
C GLU A 267 14.01 -16.61 -2.90
N LEU A 268 12.87 -16.20 -3.45
CA LEU A 268 12.10 -15.05 -2.95
C LEU A 268 11.60 -15.28 -1.53
N ALA A 269 11.09 -16.48 -1.22
CA ALA A 269 10.62 -16.84 0.11
C ALA A 269 11.77 -16.82 1.14
N ASP A 270 12.94 -17.34 0.76
CA ASP A 270 14.13 -17.35 1.62
C ASP A 270 14.65 -15.91 1.84
N LEU A 271 14.69 -15.05 0.80
CA LEU A 271 15.02 -13.62 0.93
C LEU A 271 14.04 -12.87 1.84
N ALA A 272 12.76 -13.24 1.75
CA ALA A 272 11.68 -12.71 2.58
C ALA A 272 11.67 -13.30 4.00
N SER A 273 12.60 -14.19 4.35
CA SER A 273 12.60 -14.89 5.65
C SER A 273 11.26 -15.58 5.96
N ILE A 274 10.53 -16.01 4.93
CA ILE A 274 9.27 -16.75 5.08
C ILE A 274 9.62 -18.21 5.41
N PRO A 275 9.21 -18.74 6.56
CA PRO A 275 9.58 -20.09 6.96
C PRO A 275 8.96 -21.12 6.02
N ARG A 276 9.70 -22.20 5.71
CA ARG A 276 9.22 -23.30 4.86
C ARG A 276 7.97 -24.00 5.40
N SER A 277 7.64 -23.83 6.69
CA SER A 277 6.41 -24.33 7.29
C SER A 277 5.17 -23.48 6.97
N ALA A 278 5.33 -22.24 6.51
CA ALA A 278 4.22 -21.36 6.17
C ALA A 278 3.60 -21.66 4.80
N TYR A 279 4.26 -22.47 3.97
CA TYR A 279 3.78 -22.81 2.64
C TYR A 279 4.05 -24.25 2.26
N ALA A 280 3.23 -24.77 1.35
CA ALA A 280 3.38 -26.10 0.76
C ALA A 280 3.18 -26.03 -0.76
N LEU A 281 4.06 -26.69 -1.49
CA LEU A 281 3.99 -26.78 -2.96
C LEU A 281 3.66 -28.21 -3.34
N GLU A 282 2.66 -28.39 -4.19
CA GLU A 282 2.20 -29.69 -4.72
C GLU A 282 1.66 -30.66 -3.64
N THR A 283 1.65 -30.23 -2.38
CA THR A 283 1.11 -30.96 -1.23
C THR A 283 0.21 -30.06 -0.40
N GLU A 284 -0.75 -30.68 0.28
CA GLU A 284 -1.65 -30.02 1.22
C GLU A 284 -1.13 -30.25 2.64
N ILE A 285 -0.81 -29.18 3.35
CA ILE A 285 -0.31 -29.20 4.73
C ILE A 285 -1.16 -28.25 5.56
N ASP A 286 -1.75 -28.79 6.63
CA ASP A 286 -2.60 -28.02 7.55
C ASP A 286 -1.80 -26.88 8.23
N GLY A 287 -2.40 -25.70 8.27
CA GLY A 287 -1.77 -24.47 8.77
C GLY A 287 -0.84 -23.77 7.78
N ALA A 288 -0.67 -24.30 6.56
CA ALA A 288 0.17 -23.70 5.52
C ALA A 288 -0.65 -23.19 4.33
N MET A 289 -0.10 -22.18 3.63
CA MET A 289 -0.62 -21.78 2.33
C MET A 289 -0.15 -22.78 1.26
N CYS A 290 -1.10 -23.43 0.62
CA CYS A 290 -0.85 -24.54 -0.29
C CYS A 290 -1.05 -24.09 -1.75
N LEU A 291 -0.17 -24.51 -2.64
CA LEU A 291 -0.31 -24.38 -4.10
C LEU A 291 -0.35 -25.78 -4.72
N LEU A 292 -1.45 -26.14 -5.38
CA LEU A 292 -1.62 -27.43 -6.03
C LEU A 292 -1.82 -27.29 -7.55
N PRO A 293 -1.12 -28.06 -8.39
CA PRO A 293 -1.42 -28.17 -9.80
C PRO A 293 -2.71 -28.97 -10.00
N MET A 294 -3.61 -28.43 -10.81
CA MET A 294 -4.91 -28.99 -11.19
C MET A 294 -4.96 -29.23 -12.70
N PRO A 295 -5.89 -30.06 -13.21
CA PRO A 295 -6.00 -30.31 -14.65
C PRO A 295 -6.23 -29.05 -15.50
N GLU A 296 -6.86 -28.03 -14.94
CA GLU A 296 -7.20 -26.77 -15.62
C GLU A 296 -6.34 -25.58 -15.17
N GLY A 297 -5.29 -25.81 -14.37
CA GLY A 297 -4.43 -24.73 -13.88
C GLY A 297 -3.83 -25.01 -12.50
N PHE A 298 -3.88 -24.03 -11.62
CA PHE A 298 -3.30 -24.08 -10.27
C PHE A 298 -4.30 -23.53 -9.25
N GLU A 299 -4.34 -24.12 -8.07
CA GLU A 299 -5.13 -23.63 -6.95
C GLU A 299 -4.21 -23.20 -5.81
N VAL A 300 -4.48 -22.02 -5.26
CA VAL A 300 -3.83 -21.51 -4.04
C VAL A 300 -4.89 -21.34 -2.96
N PHE A 301 -4.64 -21.89 -1.77
CA PHE A 301 -5.59 -21.87 -0.66
C PHE A 301 -4.86 -22.02 0.68
N ILE A 302 -5.57 -21.79 1.79
CA ILE A 302 -5.09 -22.06 3.14
C ILE A 302 -5.76 -23.35 3.62
N ALA A 303 -4.98 -24.38 3.94
CA ALA A 303 -5.50 -25.57 4.59
C ALA A 303 -5.60 -25.31 6.10
N ALA A 304 -6.80 -25.37 6.69
CA ALA A 304 -6.99 -25.24 8.13
C ALA A 304 -8.19 -26.09 8.58
N ASP A 305 -8.02 -26.85 9.66
CA ASP A 305 -9.04 -27.71 10.26
C ASP A 305 -9.59 -28.76 9.28
N GLY A 306 -8.75 -29.24 8.36
CA GLY A 306 -9.13 -30.19 7.31
C GLY A 306 -10.07 -29.60 6.24
N ALA A 307 -10.18 -28.28 6.16
CA ALA A 307 -10.90 -27.56 5.13
C ALA A 307 -9.97 -26.60 4.35
N ARG A 308 -10.31 -26.33 3.09
CA ARG A 308 -9.62 -25.35 2.25
C ARG A 308 -10.33 -24.00 2.35
N HIS A 309 -9.58 -22.98 2.77
CA HIS A 309 -10.05 -21.62 2.90
C HIS A 309 -9.44 -20.73 1.82
N GLU A 310 -10.17 -19.68 1.42
CA GLU A 310 -9.71 -18.66 0.45
C GLU A 310 -9.17 -19.24 -0.88
N VAL A 311 -9.83 -20.28 -1.40
CA VAL A 311 -9.41 -20.95 -2.63
C VAL A 311 -9.45 -19.98 -3.81
N ARG A 312 -8.31 -19.85 -4.51
CA ARG A 312 -8.18 -19.11 -5.77
C ARG A 312 -7.57 -19.97 -6.85
N SER A 313 -8.14 -19.89 -8.04
CA SER A 313 -7.70 -20.65 -9.21
C SER A 313 -6.99 -19.75 -10.22
N PHE A 314 -5.93 -20.27 -10.83
CA PHE A 314 -5.09 -19.56 -11.79
C PHE A 314 -4.85 -20.47 -12.99
N ALA A 315 -4.95 -19.94 -14.20
CA ALA A 315 -4.64 -20.70 -15.43
C ALA A 315 -3.12 -20.80 -15.66
N ASP A 316 -2.34 -19.90 -15.05
CA ASP A 316 -0.92 -19.74 -15.26
C ASP A 316 -0.13 -20.04 -13.96
N GLU A 317 0.98 -20.75 -14.12
CA GLU A 317 1.84 -21.17 -13.01
C GLU A 317 2.49 -19.97 -12.33
N GLU A 318 3.03 -19.04 -13.12
CA GLU A 318 3.76 -17.86 -12.64
C GLU A 318 2.84 -16.96 -11.81
N ALA A 319 1.60 -16.74 -12.27
CA ALA A 319 0.59 -16.00 -11.52
C ALA A 319 0.26 -16.64 -10.17
N ALA A 320 0.14 -17.97 -10.09
CA ALA A 320 -0.16 -18.68 -8.85
C ALA A 320 0.97 -18.54 -7.82
N TYR A 321 2.23 -18.72 -8.26
CA TYR A 321 3.40 -18.54 -7.39
C TYR A 321 3.55 -17.11 -6.89
N PHE A 322 3.36 -16.11 -7.75
CA PHE A 322 3.43 -14.71 -7.33
C PHE A 322 2.29 -14.30 -6.41
N TYR A 323 1.07 -14.80 -6.64
CA TYR A 323 -0.04 -14.58 -5.72
C TYR A 323 0.27 -15.15 -4.33
N MET A 324 0.69 -16.43 -4.26
CA MET A 324 1.03 -17.06 -2.99
C MET A 324 2.16 -16.32 -2.27
N PHE A 325 3.23 -15.95 -2.99
CA PHE A 325 4.32 -15.15 -2.42
C PHE A 325 3.82 -13.81 -1.87
N GLY A 326 2.99 -13.09 -2.63
CA GLY A 326 2.45 -11.80 -2.22
C GLY A 326 1.65 -11.87 -0.91
N VAL A 327 0.85 -12.92 -0.74
CA VAL A 327 0.10 -13.14 0.51
C VAL A 327 1.03 -13.42 1.68
N LEU A 328 1.99 -14.35 1.51
CA LEU A 328 2.95 -14.71 2.55
C LEU A 328 3.88 -13.55 2.94
N ALA A 329 4.33 -12.76 1.97
CA ALA A 329 5.16 -11.58 2.22
C ALA A 329 4.38 -10.50 2.96
N ALA A 330 3.12 -10.25 2.59
CA ALA A 330 2.25 -9.32 3.31
C ALA A 330 2.02 -9.76 4.76
N GLU A 331 1.85 -11.07 5.00
CA GLU A 331 1.74 -11.64 6.33
C GLU A 331 3.04 -11.50 7.13
N ALA A 332 4.20 -11.79 6.52
CA ALA A 332 5.50 -11.64 7.16
C ALA A 332 5.80 -10.19 7.56
N ILE A 333 5.39 -9.21 6.73
CA ILE A 333 5.47 -7.78 7.06
C ILE A 333 4.56 -7.47 8.26
N ARG A 334 3.32 -7.97 8.24
CA ARG A 334 2.33 -7.77 9.31
C ARG A 334 2.82 -8.31 10.66
N ASN A 335 3.47 -9.47 10.63
CA ASN A 335 3.98 -10.15 11.83
C ASN A 335 5.36 -9.63 12.27
N GLY A 336 5.92 -8.64 11.55
CA GLY A 336 7.23 -8.05 11.85
C GLY A 336 8.42 -8.95 11.53
N SER A 337 8.21 -10.07 10.83
CA SER A 337 9.28 -10.97 10.37
C SER A 337 10.03 -10.41 9.16
N LEU A 338 9.37 -9.52 8.40
CA LEU A 338 9.95 -8.78 7.28
C LEU A 338 9.98 -7.29 7.64
N ALA A 339 11.15 -6.80 8.05
CA ALA A 339 11.38 -5.37 8.21
C ALA A 339 11.61 -4.73 6.82
N PRO A 340 10.90 -3.65 6.45
CA PRO A 340 11.23 -2.89 5.25
C PRO A 340 12.67 -2.40 5.38
N THR A 341 13.57 -2.96 4.57
CA THR A 341 14.93 -2.43 4.49
C THR A 341 14.83 -1.15 3.66
N VAL A 342 14.65 -0.01 4.34
CA VAL A 342 14.87 1.29 3.70
C VAL A 342 16.32 1.29 3.25
N GLY A 343 16.54 1.15 1.94
CA GLY A 343 17.87 1.13 1.36
C GLY A 343 18.61 2.41 1.76
N ALA A 344 19.51 2.28 2.73
CA ALA A 344 20.51 3.29 2.99
C ALA A 344 21.39 3.36 1.74
N ALA A 345 21.13 4.37 0.91
CA ALA A 345 21.96 4.69 -0.23
C ALA A 345 23.41 4.82 0.25
N HIS A 346 24.23 3.88 -0.20
CA HIS A 346 25.67 3.88 -0.05
C HIS A 346 26.24 5.11 -0.77
N LEU A 347 26.56 6.16 0.00
CA LEU A 347 27.35 7.29 -0.49
C LEU A 347 28.81 6.81 -0.64
N PRO A 348 29.39 6.82 -1.87
CA PRO A 348 30.79 6.49 -2.05
C PRO A 348 31.68 7.58 -1.42
N GLY A 349 32.64 7.13 -0.61
CA GLY A 349 33.51 7.97 0.20
C GLY A 349 34.33 8.98 -0.62
N ALA A 350 34.35 10.21 -0.10
CA ALA A 350 35.35 11.22 -0.43
C ALA A 350 36.72 10.76 0.11
N GLY A 351 37.71 10.79 -0.77
CA GLY A 351 39.12 10.60 -0.40
C GLY A 351 39.64 11.76 0.44
N ILE A 352 40.62 11.43 1.29
CA ILE A 352 41.61 12.36 1.82
C ILE A 352 42.97 11.82 1.42
#